data_AF-A0A373BGY4-F1
#
_entry.id   AF-A0A373BGY4-F1
#
_cell.length_a   1.000
_cell.length_b   1.000
_cell.length_c   1.000
_cell.angle_alpha   90.00
_cell.angle_beta   90.00
_cell.angle_gamma   90.00
#
_symmetry.space_group_name_H-M   'P 1'
#
loop_
_entity.id
_entity.type
_entity.pdbx_description
1 polymer ?
#
loop_
_entity_poly.entity_id
_entity_poly.type
_entity_poly.pdbx_seq_one_letter_code
_entity_poly.pdbx_strand_id
1 'polypeptide(L)' 'METTWKKALKSNKAVKVNIQPVYSGTSKRPTSFIVEQNVGGKQLPVLKLKNTATGK' A
#
# COMPACT_ATOMS: atom_id res chain seq x y z
N MET A 1 -3.21 6.66 -3.52
CA MET A 1 -3.14 6.02 -2.18
C MET A 1 -2.35 6.89 -1.21
N GLU A 2 -1.05 7.09 -1.43
CA GLU A 2 -0.18 7.83 -0.49
C GLU A 2 -0.62 9.28 -0.26
N THR A 3 -1.19 9.96 -1.28
CA THR A 3 -1.80 11.29 -1.12
C THR A 3 -2.92 11.29 -0.07
N THR A 4 -3.69 10.21 0.03
CA THR A 4 -4.74 10.06 1.06
C THR A 4 -4.13 9.92 2.44
N TRP A 5 -3.05 9.14 2.57
CA TRP A 5 -2.31 9.03 3.83
C TRP A 5 -1.74 10.38 4.28
N LYS A 6 -1.12 11.12 3.35
CA LYS A 6 -0.60 12.48 3.61
C LYS A 6 -1.70 13.41 4.14
N LYS A 7 -2.90 13.40 3.54
CA LYS A 7 -4.03 14.19 4.01
C LYS A 7 -4.50 13.76 5.40
N ALA A 8 -4.58 12.46 5.67
CA ALA A 8 -4.98 11.94 6.97
C ALA A 8 -4.01 12.36 8.09
N LEU A 9 -2.70 12.23 7.85
CA LEU A 9 -1.66 12.66 8.79
C LEU A 9 -1.73 14.17 9.05
N LYS A 10 -1.93 15.00 8.01
CA LYS A 10 -2.15 16.45 8.16
C LYS A 10 -3.38 16.81 8.99
N SER A 11 -4.40 15.93 9.00
CA SER A 11 -5.59 16.07 9.83
C SER A 11 -5.47 15.38 11.20
N ASN A 12 -4.25 15.11 11.69
CA ASN A 12 -3.97 14.44 12.95
C ASN A 12 -4.63 13.04 13.10
N LYS A 13 -4.83 12.33 11.99
CA LYS A 13 -5.33 10.95 12.00
C LYS A 13 -4.17 9.96 11.92
N ALA A 14 -4.27 8.88 12.69
CA ALA A 14 -3.31 7.78 12.60
C ALA A 14 -3.43 7.05 11.24
N VAL A 15 -2.30 6.67 10.67
CA VAL A 15 -2.21 5.82 9.49
C VAL A 15 -1.37 4.59 9.87
N LYS A 16 -1.97 3.40 9.81
CA LYS A 16 -1.27 2.12 10.00
C LYS A 16 -1.24 1.42 8.65
N VAL A 17 -0.07 0.95 8.24
CA VAL A 17 0.13 0.27 6.96
C VAL A 17 0.99 -0.97 7.14
N ASN A 18 0.65 -2.02 6.41
CA ASN A 18 1.45 -3.23 6.23
C ASN A 18 1.63 -3.43 4.72
N ILE A 19 2.87 -3.38 4.25
CA ILE A 19 3.21 -3.47 2.82
C ILE A 19 4.09 -4.69 2.63
N GLN A 20 3.59 -5.65 1.86
CA GLN A 20 4.26 -6.92 1.62
C GLN A 20 4.65 -7.03 0.14
N PRO A 21 5.96 -7.08 -0.17
CA PRO A 21 6.41 -7.36 -1.52
C PRO A 21 6.16 -8.83 -1.87
N VAL A 22 5.65 -9.08 -3.07
CA VAL A 22 5.41 -10.41 -3.62
C VAL A 22 6.38 -10.63 -4.77
N TYR A 23 7.27 -11.59 -4.62
CA TYR A 23 8.26 -11.97 -5.62
C TYR A 23 7.80 -13.20 -6.40
N SER A 24 8.23 -13.31 -7.65
CA SER A 24 8.07 -14.53 -8.45
C SER A 24 9.42 -14.92 -9.06
N GLY A 25 9.76 -16.21 -8.97
CA GLY A 25 11.05 -16.73 -9.43
C GLY A 25 12.24 -16.19 -8.64
N THR A 26 13.37 -15.99 -9.31
CA THR A 26 14.64 -15.55 -8.70
C THR A 26 14.90 -14.04 -8.83
N SER A 27 13.91 -13.28 -9.28
CA SER A 27 14.04 -11.84 -9.48
C SER A 27 14.25 -11.11 -8.15
N LYS A 28 15.22 -10.18 -8.12
CA LYS A 28 15.42 -9.23 -7.00
C LYS A 28 14.34 -8.14 -6.95
N ARG A 29 13.57 -7.97 -8.04
CA ARG A 29 12.45 -7.01 -8.14
C ARG A 29 11.14 -7.73 -7.84
N PRO A 30 10.32 -7.24 -6.88
CA PRO A 30 9.02 -7.82 -6.60
C PRO A 30 8.08 -7.62 -7.80
N THR A 31 7.18 -8.57 -8.01
CA THR A 31 6.18 -8.56 -9.09
C THR A 31 4.95 -7.76 -8.70
N SER A 32 4.62 -7.72 -7.41
CA SER A 32 3.52 -6.92 -6.88
C SER A 32 3.70 -6.58 -5.41
N PHE A 33 2.82 -5.75 -4.87
CA PHE A 33 2.74 -5.41 -3.46
C PHE A 33 1.32 -5.65 -2.96
N ILE A 34 1.19 -6.25 -1.79
CA ILE A 34 -0.05 -6.32 -1.03
C ILE A 34 0.02 -5.21 0.02
N VAL A 35 -0.99 -4.33 0.03
CA VAL A 35 -1.06 -3.20 0.94
C VAL A 35 -2.33 -3.31 1.77
N GLU A 36 -2.13 -3.50 3.06
CA GLU A 36 -3.18 -3.43 4.08
C GLU A 36 -3.05 -2.11 4.82
N GLN A 37 -4.15 -1.42 5.04
CA GLN A 37 -4.11 -0.08 5.59
C GLN A 37 -5.33 0.22 6.47
N ASN A 38 -5.06 0.90 7.58
CA ASN A 38 -6.05 1.50 8.46
C ASN A 38 -5.78 3.00 8.56
N VAL A 39 -6.78 3.81 8.21
CA VAL A 39 -6.67 5.27 8.19
C VAL A 39 -7.71 5.87 9.13
N GLY A 40 -7.26 6.52 10.20
CA GLY A 40 -8.12 7.13 11.21
C GLY A 40 -9.07 6.14 11.88
N GLY A 41 -8.59 4.92 12.17
CA GLY A 41 -9.39 3.84 12.76
C GLY A 41 -10.21 3.03 11.74
N LYS A 42 -10.28 3.46 10.47
CA LYS A 42 -11.05 2.76 9.43
C LYS A 42 -10.14 1.83 8.62
N GLN A 43 -10.46 0.54 8.62
CA GLN A 43 -9.83 -0.44 7.73
C GLN A 43 -10.29 -0.18 6.29
N LEU A 44 -9.35 -0.04 5.36
CA LEU A 44 -9.66 0.08 3.94
C LEU A 44 -9.46 -1.27 3.23
N PRO A 45 -10.03 -1.47 2.03
CA PRO A 45 -9.82 -2.68 1.26
C PRO A 45 -8.34 -2.93 0.99
N VAL A 46 -7.95 -4.21 1.02
CA VAL A 46 -6.59 -4.65 0.67
C VAL A 46 -6.33 -4.30 -0.79
N LEU A 47 -5.20 -3.66 -1.06
CA LEU A 47 -4.79 -3.29 -2.40
C LEU A 47 -3.71 -4.24 -2.90
N LYS A 48 -3.87 -4.75 -4.12
CA LYS A 48 -2.84 -5.50 -4.83
C LYS A 48 -2.32 -4.63 -5.97
N LEU A 49 -1.09 -4.15 -5.83
CA LEU A 49 -0.46 -3.25 -6.81
C LEU A 49 0.56 -4.05 -7.62
N LYS A 50 0.38 -4.13 -8.94
CA LYS A 50 1.40 -4.74 -9.79
C LYS A 50 2.59 -3.81 -9.91
N ASN A 51 3.80 -4.37 -9.89
CA ASN A 51 5.02 -3.62 -10.12
C ASN A 51 5.25 -3.46 -11.63
N THR A 52 4.33 -2.77 -12.30
CA THR A 52 4.41 -2.38 -13.71
C THR A 52 4.43 -0.85 -13.78
N ALA A 53 4.91 -0.27 -14.89
CA ALA A 53 4.91 1.18 -15.05
C ALA A 53 3.50 1.81 -14.95
N THR A 54 2.46 1.03 -15.25
CA THR A 54 1.05 1.44 -15.16
C THR A 54 0.39 1.14 -13.82
N GLY A 55 1.01 0.32 -12.96
CA GLY A 55 0.50 -0.02 -11.63
C GLY A 55 -0.82 -0.82 -11.58
N LYS A 56 -1.37 -1.23 -12.73
CA LYS A 56 -2.59 -2.05 -12.88
C LYS A 56 -2.29 -3.54 -13.10
#